data_AF-A0A0M4G9S1-F1
#
_entry.id   AF-A0A0M4G9S1-F1
#
_cell.length_a   1.000
_cell.length_b   1.000
_cell.length_c   1.000
_cell.angle_alpha   90.00
_cell.angle_beta   90.00
_cell.angle_gamma   90.00
#
_symmetry.space_group_name_H-M   'P 1'
#
loop_
_entity.id
_entity.type
_entity.pdbx_description
1 polymer ?
#
loop_
_entity_poly.entity_id
_entity_poly.type
_entity_poly.pdbx_seq_one_letter_code
_entity_poly.pdbx_strand_id
1 'polypeptide(L)'
;MKKKLIWIPLLAALLSMVVLYAIGNVFEISLLSWDFYQENSSEGFAFEAGGSFLPIIIGVIIGFITERILKNRHKSNANLV
;
A
#
# COMPACT_ATOMS: atom_id res chain seq x y z
N MET A 1 -9.26 14.64 18.88
CA MET A 1 -9.35 14.75 17.40
C MET A 1 -8.13 14.21 16.62
N LYS A 2 -7.02 13.77 17.26
CA LYS A 2 -5.82 13.28 16.55
C LYS A 2 -5.96 11.90 15.88
N LYS A 3 -6.86 11.04 16.38
CA LYS A 3 -7.06 9.67 15.85
C LYS A 3 -7.56 9.68 14.39
N LYS A 4 -8.49 10.58 14.03
CA LYS A 4 -9.00 10.71 12.65
C LYS A 4 -7.90 11.06 11.64
N LEU A 5 -6.88 11.80 12.08
CA LEU A 5 -5.76 12.22 11.22
C LEU A 5 -4.86 11.05 10.79
N ILE A 6 -4.85 9.95 11.55
CA ILE A 6 -4.01 8.77 11.29
C ILE A 6 -4.85 7.67 10.61
N TRP A 7 -6.13 7.56 10.96
CA TRP A 7 -7.01 6.53 10.39
C TRP A 7 -7.35 6.77 8.91
N ILE A 8 -7.51 8.02 8.48
CA ILE A 8 -7.77 8.35 7.07
C ILE A 8 -6.62 7.94 6.14
N PRO A 9 -5.34 8.31 6.41
CA PRO A 9 -4.23 7.88 5.57
C PRO A 9 -3.98 6.36 5.64
N LEU A 10 -4.21 5.73 6.79
CA LEU A 10 -4.14 4.26 6.92
C LEU A 10 -5.18 3.56 6.03
N LEU A 11 -6.43 4.04 6.06
CA LEU A 11 -7.50 3.48 5.24
C LEU A 11 -7.23 3.69 3.75
N ALA A 12 -6.72 4.87 3.36
CA ALA A 12 -6.32 5.15 1.98
C ALA A 12 -5.19 4.21 1.51
N ALA A 13 -4.19 3.97 2.36
CA ALA A 13 -3.11 3.01 2.08
C ALA A 13 -3.67 1.60 1.87
N LEU A 14 -4.50 1.09 2.80
CA LEU A 14 -5.09 -0.24 2.69
C LEU A 14 -5.97 -0.39 1.44
N LEU A 15 -6.83 0.60 1.15
CA LEU A 15 -7.67 0.57 -0.05
C LEU A 15 -6.84 0.56 -1.32
N SER A 16 -5.77 1.36 -1.38
CA SER A 16 -4.88 1.36 -2.55
C SER A 16 -4.17 0.03 -2.75
N MET A 17 -3.71 -0.63 -1.66
CA MET A 17 -3.10 -1.97 -1.73
C MET A 17 -4.10 -3.00 -2.26
N VAL A 18 -5.34 -2.99 -1.77
CA VAL A 18 -6.41 -3.91 -2.23
C VAL A 18 -6.72 -3.71 -3.70
N VAL A 19 -6.82 -2.45 -4.16
CA VAL A 19 -7.09 -2.14 -5.57
C VAL A 19 -5.93 -2.60 -6.45
N LEU A 20 -4.68 -2.31 -6.06
CA LEU A 20 -3.50 -2.73 -6.81
C LEU A 20 -3.38 -4.25 -6.89
N TYR A 21 -3.64 -4.95 -5.79
CA TYR A 21 -3.67 -6.41 -5.77
C TYR A 21 -4.77 -6.96 -6.69
N ALA A 22 -5.98 -6.40 -6.63
CA ALA A 22 -7.08 -6.82 -7.50
C ALA A 22 -6.75 -6.61 -8.99
N ILE A 23 -6.13 -5.47 -9.33
CA ILE A 23 -5.63 -5.20 -10.69
C ILE A 23 -4.56 -6.23 -11.07
N GLY A 24 -3.56 -6.46 -10.21
CA GLY A 24 -2.52 -7.47 -10.45
C GLY A 24 -3.09 -8.86 -10.73
N ASN A 25 -4.12 -9.24 -9.98
CA ASN A 25 -4.80 -10.53 -10.14
C ASN A 25 -5.68 -10.60 -11.40
N VAL A 26 -6.37 -9.52 -11.78
CA VAL A 26 -7.24 -9.50 -12.99
C VAL A 26 -6.41 -9.49 -14.28
N PHE A 27 -5.26 -8.82 -14.27
CA PHE A 27 -4.41 -8.67 -15.45
C PHE A 27 -3.22 -9.67 -15.46
N GLU A 28 -3.18 -10.62 -14.52
CA GLU A 28 -2.09 -11.58 -14.35
C GLU A 28 -0.69 -10.92 -14.35
N ILE A 29 -0.59 -9.75 -13.73
CA ILE A 29 0.66 -8.99 -13.69
C ILE A 29 1.49 -9.51 -12.52
N SER A 30 2.52 -10.32 -12.78
CA SER A 30 3.46 -10.86 -11.77
C SER A 30 4.13 -9.79 -10.89
N LEU A 31 4.19 -8.54 -11.35
CA LEU A 31 4.69 -7.38 -10.57
C LEU A 31 3.68 -6.82 -9.56
N LEU A 32 2.42 -7.26 -9.57
CA LEU A 32 1.38 -6.84 -8.63
C LEU A 32 0.67 -8.05 -7.99
N SER A 33 0.77 -9.24 -8.58
CA SER A 33 0.30 -10.49 -8.00
C SER A 33 1.36 -11.12 -7.09
N TRP A 34 0.90 -12.07 -6.28
CA TRP A 34 1.75 -12.89 -5.43
C TRP A 34 1.84 -14.25 -6.09
N ASP A 35 2.73 -14.38 -7.07
CA ASP A 35 2.88 -15.64 -7.78
C ASP A 35 3.77 -16.55 -6.92
N PHE A 36 3.15 -17.50 -6.22
CA PHE A 36 3.87 -18.63 -5.65
C PHE A 36 4.25 -19.57 -6.79
N TYR A 37 5.30 -19.24 -7.53
CA TYR A 37 5.95 -20.22 -8.39
C TYR A 37 6.59 -21.27 -7.50
N GLN A 38 5.89 -22.40 -7.36
CA GLN A 38 6.37 -23.59 -6.70
C GLN A 38 7.31 -24.32 -7.68
N GLU A 39 8.48 -23.75 -7.97
CA GLU A 39 9.52 -24.51 -8.65
C GLU A 39 10.30 -25.28 -7.58
N ASN A 40 10.12 -26.60 -7.58
CA ASN A 40 10.88 -27.52 -6.75
C ASN A 40 12.36 -27.48 -7.14
N SER A 41 13.12 -26.57 -6.55
CA SER A 41 14.58 -26.70 -6.49
C SER A 41 15.01 -26.82 -5.03
N SER A 42 15.26 -28.08 -4.67
CA SER A 42 16.00 -28.51 -3.50
C SER A 42 17.26 -27.65 -3.31
N GLU A 43 17.59 -27.40 -2.04
CA GLU A 43 18.84 -26.82 -1.56
C GLU A 43 18.88 -25.29 -1.44
N GLY A 44 18.48 -24.82 -0.27
CA GLY A 44 18.71 -23.46 0.20
C GLY A 44 17.42 -22.76 0.58
N PHE A 45 17.40 -22.11 1.74
CA PHE A 45 16.38 -21.13 2.10
C PHE A 45 16.48 -19.92 1.14
N ALA A 46 16.16 -20.11 -0.13
CA ALA A 46 15.83 -19.01 -1.01
C ALA A 46 14.41 -18.60 -0.63
N PHE A 47 14.28 -17.42 -0.02
CA PHE A 47 13.00 -16.71 0.02
C PHE A 47 12.66 -16.30 -1.42
N GLU A 48 12.35 -17.28 -2.26
CA GLU A 48 11.71 -17.10 -3.56
C GLU A 48 10.19 -16.99 -3.36
N ALA A 49 9.81 -16.27 -2.30
CA ALA A 49 8.48 -15.70 -2.22
C ALA A 49 8.47 -14.58 -3.26
N GLY A 50 8.14 -14.94 -4.51
CA GLY A 50 7.86 -14.03 -5.63
C GLY A 50 6.61 -13.16 -5.40
N GLY A 51 6.41 -12.70 -4.17
CA GLY A 51 5.42 -11.71 -3.80
C GLY A 51 5.95 -10.33 -4.12
N SER A 52 5.22 -9.57 -4.94
CA SER A 52 5.63 -8.21 -5.23
C SER A 52 5.45 -7.30 -4.02
N PHE A 53 6.53 -6.61 -3.64
CA PHE A 53 6.49 -5.53 -2.63
C PHE A 53 5.92 -4.21 -3.20
N LEU A 54 5.71 -4.10 -4.51
CA LEU A 54 5.21 -2.87 -5.15
C LEU A 54 3.88 -2.37 -4.56
N PRO A 55 2.83 -3.21 -4.40
CA PRO A 55 1.57 -2.77 -3.81
C PRO A 55 1.76 -2.17 -2.41
N ILE A 56 2.65 -2.75 -1.61
CA ILE A 56 2.97 -2.28 -0.26
C ILE A 56 3.67 -0.91 -0.32
N ILE A 57 4.69 -0.77 -1.17
CA ILE A 57 5.43 0.49 -1.34
C ILE A 57 4.48 1.61 -1.81
N ILE A 58 3.65 1.33 -2.82
CA ILE A 58 2.70 2.31 -3.36
C ILE A 58 1.67 2.69 -2.28
N GLY A 59 1.15 1.72 -1.52
CA GLY A 59 0.21 1.99 -0.44
C GLY A 59 0.80 2.89 0.66
N VAL A 60 2.06 2.67 1.03
CA VAL A 60 2.76 3.54 2.00
C VAL A 60 2.92 4.97 1.45
N ILE A 61 3.29 5.12 0.18
CA ILE A 61 3.43 6.45 -0.46
C ILE A 61 2.09 7.19 -0.46
N ILE A 62 1.00 6.53 -0.85
CA ILE A 62 -0.34 7.11 -0.87
C ILE A 62 -0.79 7.51 0.54
N GLY A 63 -0.54 6.65 1.54
CA GLY A 63 -0.82 6.95 2.94
C GLY A 63 -0.08 8.21 3.40
N PHE A 64 1.21 8.33 3.10
CA PHE A 64 2.03 9.49 3.48
C PHE A 64 1.56 10.80 2.80
N ILE A 65 1.25 10.75 1.50
CA ILE A 65 0.71 11.89 0.76
C ILE A 65 -0.63 12.34 1.38
N THR A 66 -1.51 11.38 1.66
CA THR A 66 -2.83 11.65 2.26
C THR A 66 -2.69 12.30 3.64
N GLU A 67 -1.76 11.83 4.47
CA GLU A 67 -1.47 12.42 5.77
C GLU A 67 -0.98 13.87 5.63
N ARG A 68 -0.07 14.13 4.68
CA ARG A 68 0.48 15.46 4.45
C ARG A 68 -0.57 16.45 3.96
N ILE A 69 -1.45 16.03 3.04
CA ILE A 69 -2.58 16.84 2.57
C ILE A 69 -3.52 17.14 3.74
N LEU A 70 -3.87 16.14 4.55
CA LEU A 70 -4.82 16.29 5.64
C LEU A 70 -4.28 17.23 6.74
N LYS A 71 -2.98 17.11 7.09
CA LYS A 71 -2.31 18.04 8.01
C LYS A 71 -2.32 19.48 7.50
N ASN A 72 -2.03 19.69 6.22
CA ASN A 72 -2.06 21.03 5.61
C ASN A 72 -3.48 21.64 5.63
N ARG A 73 -4.50 20.84 5.32
CA ARG A 73 -5.91 21.27 5.35
C ARG A 73 -6.41 21.63 6.76
N HIS A 74 -6.00 20.85 7.78
CA HIS A 74 -6.32 21.15 9.17
C HIS A 74 -5.61 22.40 9.69
N LYS A 75 -4.33 22.60 9.33
CA LYS A 75 -3.61 23.83 9.67
C LYS A 75 -4.25 25.07 9.05
N SER A 76 -4.73 24.97 7.81
CA SER A 76 -5.46 26.06 7.14
C SER A 76 -6.78 26.41 7.86
N ASN A 77 -7.59 25.41 8.21
CA ASN A 77 -8.85 25.65 8.93
C ASN A 77 -8.64 26.21 10.35
N ALA A 78 -7.56 25.86 11.03
CA ALA A 78 -7.25 26.39 12.36
C ALA A 78 -6.79 27.87 12.36
N ASN A 79 -6.44 28.43 11.20
CA ASN A 79 -6.11 29.86 11.05
C ASN A 79 -7.30 30.70 10.55
N LEU A 80 -8.47 30.08 10.36
CA LEU A 80 -9.70 30.72 9.89
C LEU A 80 -10.82 30.74 10.95
N VAL A 81 -10.52 30.33 12.18
CA VAL A 81 -11.40 30.38 13.37
C VAL A 81 -10.70 31.18 14.44
#